data_AF-A0A0Q4XSZ9-F1
#
_entry.id   AF-A0A0Q4XSZ9-F1
#
_cell.length_a   1.000
_cell.length_b   1.000
_cell.length_c   1.000
_cell.angle_alpha   90.00
_cell.angle_beta   90.00
_cell.angle_gamma   90.00
#
_symmetry.space_group_name_H-M   'P 1'
#
loop_
_entity.id
_entity.type
_entity.pdbx_description
1 polymer ?
#
loop_
_entity_poly.entity_id
_entity_poly.type
_entity_poly.pdbx_seq_one_letter_code
_entity_poly.pdbx_strand_id
1 'polypeptide(L)' 'MSDLETLLDRLKNAQRDLILDAAKVAMVPPDSMLRRIADLENTIAAVEALIDEQRHARA' A
#
# COMPACT_ATOMS: atom_id res chain seq x y z
N MET A 1 7.35 -16.42 5.14
CA MET A 1 6.64 -15.32 4.49
C MET A 1 6.45 -15.69 3.03
N SER A 2 5.23 -15.61 2.50
CA SER A 2 4.98 -15.81 1.07
C SER A 2 5.50 -14.61 0.25
N ASP A 3 5.61 -14.79 -1.07
CA ASP A 3 5.97 -13.70 -1.98
C ASP A 3 4.97 -12.53 -1.90
N LEU A 4 3.69 -12.83 -1.68
CA LEU A 4 2.64 -11.83 -1.49
C LEU A 4 2.79 -11.07 -0.17
N GLU A 5 3.11 -11.74 0.94
CA GLU A 5 3.35 -11.08 2.22
C GLU A 5 4.59 -10.16 2.14
N THR A 6 5.63 -10.59 1.43
CA THR A 6 6.83 -9.78 1.19
C THR A 6 6.55 -8.59 0.27
N LEU A 7 5.66 -8.74 -0.72
CA LEU A 7 5.18 -7.65 -1.55
C LEU A 7 4.36 -6.64 -0.72
N LEU A 8 3.44 -7.14 0.11
CA LEU A 8 2.59 -6.32 0.97
C LEU A 8 3.41 -5.43 1.89
N ASP A 9 4.46 -5.96 2.52
CA ASP A 9 5.35 -5.19 3.39
C ASP A 9 6.04 -4.05 2.63
N ARG A 10 6.55 -4.33 1.43
CA ARG A 10 7.18 -3.31 0.57
C ARG A 10 6.19 -2.22 0.16
N LEU A 11 4.96 -2.59 -0.19
CA LEU A 11 3.91 -1.64 -0.56
C LEU A 11 3.50 -0.76 0.63
N LYS A 12 3.29 -1.35 1.81
CA LYS A 12 2.97 -0.61 3.05
C LYS A 12 4.09 0.34 3.44
N ASN A 13 5.35 -0.06 3.29
CA ASN A 13 6.49 0.82 3.52
C ASN A 13 6.50 2.00 2.53
N ALA A 14 6.32 1.74 1.23
CA ALA A 14 6.27 2.79 0.22
C ALA A 14 5.11 3.76 0.43
N GLN A 15 3.92 3.28 0.81
CA GLN A 15 2.77 4.12 1.13
C GLN A 15 3.04 4.99 2.36
N ARG A 16 3.62 4.40 3.42
CA ARG A 16 4.03 5.14 4.62
C ARG A 16 5.01 6.26 4.29
N ASP A 17 6.03 5.97 3.49
CA ASP A 17 7.05 6.95 3.12
C ASP A 17 6.43 8.12 2.33
N LEU A 18 5.53 7.84 1.39
CA LEU A 18 4.81 8.89 0.65
C LEU A 18 3.90 9.73 1.54
N ILE A 19 3.21 9.13 2.52
CA ILE A 19 2.38 9.85 3.48
C ILE A 19 3.26 10.74 4.38
N LEU A 20 4.40 10.24 4.83
CA LEU A 20 5.36 11.01 5.62
C LEU A 20 5.96 12.17 4.81
N ASP A 21 6.23 11.98 3.52
CA ASP A 21 6.68 13.05 2.63
C ASP A 21 5.58 14.08 2.38
N ALA A 22 4.34 13.64 2.18
CA ALA A 22 3.17 14.52 2.06
C ALA A 22 2.99 15.38 3.31
N ALA A 23 3.19 14.82 4.50
CA ALA A 23 3.07 15.52 5.77
C ALA A 23 4.13 16.61 5.99
N LYS A 24 5.27 16.57 5.26
CA LYS A 24 6.30 17.62 5.32
C LYS A 24 5.92 18.87 4.52
N VAL A 25 4.92 18.78 3.64
CA VAL A 25 4.45 19.91 2.84
C VAL A 25 3.61 20.83 3.74
N ALA A 26 3.97 22.10 3.84
CA ALA A 26 3.27 23.10 4.67
C ALA A 26 1.87 23.50 4.13
N MET A 27 1.46 22.88 3.03
CA MET A 27 0.23 23.12 2.28
C MET A 27 -0.38 21.75 1.94
N VAL A 28 -1.61 21.73 1.41
CA VAL A 28 -2.23 20.51 0.89
C VAL A 28 -1.27 19.85 -0.14
N PRO A 29 -0.99 18.54 -0.02
CA PRO A 29 -0.11 17.84 -0.95
C PRO A 29 -0.63 17.94 -2.39
N PRO A 30 0.25 18.00 -3.40
CA PRO A 30 -0.17 18.03 -4.80
C PRO A 30 -1.06 16.83 -5.17
N ASP A 31 -2.04 17.03 -6.05
CA ASP A 31 -2.94 15.98 -6.53
C ASP A 31 -2.20 14.73 -7.05
N SER A 32 -1.04 14.93 -7.68
CA SER A 32 -0.19 13.83 -8.16
C SER A 32 0.34 12.95 -7.02
N MET A 33 0.64 13.54 -5.86
CA MET A 33 1.06 12.81 -4.66
C MET A 33 -0.13 12.09 -4.02
N LEU A 34 -1.28 12.76 -3.91
CA LEU A 34 -2.52 12.16 -3.40
C LEU A 34 -2.96 10.96 -4.25
N ARG A 35 -2.90 11.08 -5.58
CA ARG A 35 -3.21 9.99 -6.51
C ARG A 35 -2.26 8.80 -6.34
N ARG A 36 -0.95 9.04 -6.20
CA ARG A 36 0.02 7.96 -5.94
C ARG A 36 -0.25 7.21 -4.64
N ILE A 37 -0.67 7.92 -3.58
CA ILE A 37 -1.05 7.29 -2.31
C ILE A 37 -2.30 6.42 -2.50
N ALA A 38 -3.32 6.93 -3.19
CA ALA A 38 -4.55 6.20 -3.47
C ALA A 38 -4.32 4.95 -4.35
N ASP A 39 -3.46 5.05 -5.37
CA ASP A 39 -3.10 3.93 -6.23
C ASP A 39 -2.40 2.81 -5.44
N LEU A 40 -1.50 3.18 -4.51
CA LEU A 40 -0.87 2.22 -3.61
C LEU A 40 -1.87 1.60 -2.64
N GLU A 41 -2.81 2.38 -2.10
CA GLU A 41 -3.85 1.87 -1.20
C GLU A 41 -4.71 0.79 -1.89
N ASN A 42 -5.17 1.07 -3.12
CA ASN A 42 -5.91 0.11 -3.93
C ASN A 42 -5.09 -1.16 -4.22
N THR A 43 -3.79 -1.00 -4.50
CA THR A 43 -2.89 -2.13 -4.75
C THR A 43 -2.69 -2.97 -3.49
N ILE A 44 -2.53 -2.33 -2.33
CA ILE A 44 -2.40 -3.00 -1.02
C ILE A 44 -3.65 -3.82 -0.73
N ALA A 45 -4.85 -3.25 -0.89
CA ALA A 45 -6.11 -3.94 -0.67
C ALA A 45 -6.25 -5.18 -1.57
N ALA A 46 -5.84 -5.09 -2.84
CA ALA A 46 -5.85 -6.23 -3.75
C ALA A 46 -4.88 -7.35 -3.31
N VAL A 47 -3.69 -6.99 -2.82
CA VAL A 47 -2.71 -7.97 -2.32
C VAL A 47 -3.19 -8.63 -1.01
N GLU A 48 -3.79 -7.86 -0.11
CA GLU A 48 -4.38 -8.39 1.13
C GLU A 48 -5.50 -9.40 0.82
N ALA A 49 -6.39 -9.07 -0.11
CA ALA A 49 -7.44 -9.99 -0.56
C ALA A 49 -6.85 -11.31 -1.11
N LEU A 50 -5.81 -11.25 -1.95
CA LEU A 50 -5.15 -12.45 -2.48
C LEU A 50 -4.47 -13.29 -1.39
N ILE A 51 -3.90 -12.66 -0.36
CA ILE A 51 -3.31 -13.38 0.78
C ILE A 51 -4.41 -14.11 1.55
N ASP A 52 -5.53 -13.45 1.82
CA ASP A 52 -6.65 -14.05 2.54
C ASP A 52 -7.29 -15.19 1.73
N GLU A 53 -7.47 -15.01 0.42
CA GLU A 53 -7.88 -16.08 -0.49
C GLU A 53 -6.95 -17.30 -0.43
N GLN A 54 -5.62 -17.09 -0.44
CA GLN A 54 -4.66 -18.19 -0.33
C GLN A 54 -4.69 -18.89 1.03
N ARG A 55 -4.97 -18.15 2.11
CA ARG A 55 -5.12 -18.73 3.46
C ARG A 55 -6.38 -19.59 3.54
N HIS A 56 -7.49 -19.11 2.98
CA HIS A 56 -8.75 -19.84 2.95
C HIS A 56 -8.75 -21.03 1.98
N ALA A 57 -8.05 -20.95 0.85
CA ALA A 57 -7.93 -22.06 -0.10
C ALA A 57 -7.03 -23.21 0.41
N ARG A 58 -6.23 -22.97 1.45
CA ARG A 58 -5.33 -23.96 2.07
C ARG A 58 -5.90 -24.56 3.38
N ALA A 59 -7.05 -24.08 3.84
CA ALA A 59 -7.74 -24.53 5.05
C ALA A 59 -8.77 -25.61 4.72
#